data_AF-A0A954W052-F1
#
_entry.id   AF-A0A954W052-F1
#
_cell.length_a   1.000
_cell.length_b   1.000
_cell.length_c   1.000
_cell.angle_alpha   90.00
_cell.angle_beta   90.00
_cell.angle_gamma   90.00
#
_symmetry.space_group_name_H-M   'P 1'
#
loop_
_entity.id
_entity.type
_entity.pdbx_description
1 polymer ?
#
loop_
_entity_poly.entity_id
_entity_poly.type
_entity_poly.pdbx_seq_one_letter_code
_entity_poly.pdbx_strand_id
1 'polypeptide(L)' 'MIRLESHPQGILLSVKAQPGSRQDAIKGWQDGALKVAVTQVAEKGKANRAIMQVLAKQLKLRKS' A
#
# COMPACT_ATOMS: atom_id res chain seq x y z
N MET A 1 5.42 8.45 13.70
CA MET A 1 6.53 7.48 13.62
C MET A 1 6.11 6.33 12.73
N ILE A 2 6.99 5.85 11.86
CA ILE A 2 6.69 4.74 10.95
C ILE A 2 6.79 3.42 11.72
N ARG A 3 5.78 2.54 11.61
CA ARG A 3 5.91 1.16 12.12
C ARG A 3 6.37 0.24 11.00
N LEU A 4 7.63 -0.17 11.09
CA LEU A 4 8.18 -1.29 10.33
C LEU A 4 8.52 -2.38 11.33
N GLU A 5 8.08 -3.60 11.06
CA GLU A 5 8.45 -4.76 11.88
C GLU A 5 9.35 -5.67 11.05
N SER A 6 10.43 -6.17 11.66
CA SER A 6 11.29 -7.16 11.00
C SER A 6 10.57 -8.51 11.00
N HIS A 7 10.59 -9.19 9.86
CA HIS A 7 10.03 -10.53 9.68
C HIS A 7 11.09 -11.44 9.06
N PRO A 8 11.15 -12.76 9.35
CA PRO A 8 12.14 -13.66 8.77
C PRO A 8 12.21 -13.67 7.24
N GLN A 9 11.13 -13.23 6.57
CA GLN A 9 11.02 -13.17 5.11
C GLN A 9 11.10 -11.74 4.55
N GLY A 10 11.32 -10.71 5.38
CA GLY A 10 11.38 -9.32 4.94
C GLY A 10 10.94 -8.32 6.01
N ILE A 11 10.18 -7.31 5.60
CA ILE A 11 9.70 -6.24 6.49
C ILE A 11 8.17 -6.20 6.41
N LEU A 12 7.52 -6.17 7.57
CA LEU A 12 6.10 -5.89 7.66
C LEU A 12 5.88 -4.38 7.64
N LEU A 13 5.16 -3.92 6.62
CA LEU A 13 4.78 -2.52 6.43
C LEU A 13 3.27 -2.38 6.64
N SER A 14 2.86 -1.62 7.65
CA SER A 14 1.44 -1.28 7.84
C SER A 14 0.98 -0.33 6.73
N VAL A 15 -0.13 -0.67 6.06
CA VAL A 15 -0.69 0.11 4.94
C VAL A 15 -2.14 0.45 5.22
N LYS A 16 -2.51 1.72 5.00
CA LYS A 16 -3.89 2.21 5.08
C LYS A 16 -4.42 2.44 3.67
N ALA A 17 -5.36 1.60 3.26
CA ALA A 17 -5.99 1.68 1.94
C ALA A 17 -6.99 2.84 1.87
N GLN A 18 -6.95 3.60 0.78
CA GLN A 18 -7.98 4.58 0.40
C GLN A 18 -8.52 4.25 -1.00
N PRO A 19 -9.51 3.35 -1.10
CA PRO A 19 -10.13 2.95 -2.36
C PRO A 19 -11.00 4.06 -2.96
N GLY A 20 -11.30 3.98 -4.25
CA GLY A 20 -12.16 4.94 -4.95
C GLY A 20 -11.57 6.36 -5.05
N SER A 21 -10.25 6.48 -4.98
CA SER A 21 -9.56 7.76 -5.11
C SER A 21 -9.51 8.22 -6.57
N ARG A 22 -9.33 9.54 -6.79
CA ARG A 22 -9.20 10.09 -8.15
C ARG A 22 -7.98 9.56 -8.92
N GLN A 23 -6.92 9.19 -8.20
CA GLN A 23 -5.69 8.65 -8.79
C GLN A 23 -4.98 7.71 -7.82
N ASP A 24 -4.16 6.83 -8.37
CA ASP A 24 -3.26 5.96 -7.62
C ASP A 24 -2.07 6.76 -7.10
N ALA A 25 -1.88 6.81 -5.77
CA ALA A 25 -0.80 7.57 -5.17
C ALA A 25 -0.47 7.11 -3.75
N ILE A 26 0.81 7.19 -3.37
CA ILE A 26 1.23 7.14 -1.97
C ILE A 26 0.98 8.53 -1.38
N LYS A 27 0.11 8.63 -0.38
CA LYS A 27 -0.27 9.89 0.27
C LYS A 27 0.62 10.25 1.47
N GLY A 28 1.54 9.36 1.85
CA GLY A 28 2.46 9.54 2.97
C GLY A 28 2.03 8.76 4.21
N TRP A 29 2.69 9.03 5.33
CA TRP A 29 2.48 8.31 6.58
C TRP A 29 1.35 8.92 7.40
N GLN A 30 0.42 8.09 7.86
CA GLN A 30 -0.69 8.48 8.73
C GLN A 30 -0.91 7.40 9.79
N ASP A 31 -1.00 7.77 11.06
CA ASP A 31 -1.31 6.87 12.18
C ASP A 31 -0.39 5.63 12.27
N GLY A 32 0.88 5.77 11.87
CA GLY A 32 1.85 4.67 11.86
C GLY A 32 1.79 3.74 10.64
N ALA A 33 0.89 4.01 9.69
CA ALA A 33 0.74 3.26 8.44
C ALA A 33 1.02 4.13 7.21
N LEU A 34 1.44 3.49 6.11
CA LEU A 34 1.57 4.15 4.82
C LEU A 34 0.20 4.26 4.16
N LYS A 35 -0.27 5.48 3.94
CA LYS A 35 -1.56 5.71 3.27
C LYS A 35 -1.39 5.59 1.77
N VAL A 36 -2.14 4.68 1.16
CA VAL A 36 -2.11 4.43 -0.28
C VAL A 36 -3.50 4.63 -0.85
N ALA A 37 -3.61 5.60 -1.74
CA ALA A 37 -4.80 5.88 -2.53
C ALA A 37 -4.78 5.03 -3.79
N VAL A 38 -5.90 4.37 -4.07
CA VAL A 38 -6.12 3.63 -5.31
C VAL A 38 -7.46 3.98 -5.92
N THR A 39 -7.52 3.99 -7.23
CA THR A 39 -8.71 4.24 -8.02
C THR A 39 -9.70 3.08 -7.96
N GLN A 40 -9.20 1.85 -7.85
CA GLN A 40 -10.03 0.67 -7.66
C GLN A 40 -10.87 0.77 -6.38
N VAL A 41 -12.14 0.37 -6.53
CA VAL A 41 -13.07 0.18 -5.42
C VAL A 41 -12.68 -1.04 -4.57
N ALA A 42 -13.12 -1.04 -3.30
CA ALA A 42 -12.90 -2.13 -2.36
C ALA A 42 -13.81 -3.35 -2.63
N GLU A 43 -13.76 -3.86 -3.86
CA GLU A 43 -14.57 -5.00 -4.30
C GLU A 43 -13.67 -6.19 -4.62
N LYS A 44 -13.96 -7.37 -4.01
CA LYS A 44 -13.27 -8.65 -4.29
C LYS A 44 -11.72 -8.55 -4.28
N GLY A 45 -11.17 -7.67 -3.45
CA GLY A 45 -9.72 -7.47 -3.35
C GLY A 45 -9.06 -6.71 -4.52
N LYS A 46 -9.83 -6.07 -5.42
CA LYS A 46 -9.28 -5.23 -6.50
C LYS A 46 -8.40 -4.10 -5.96
N ALA A 47 -8.85 -3.42 -4.90
CA ALA A 47 -8.05 -2.40 -4.22
C ALA A 47 -6.71 -2.94 -3.70
N ASN A 48 -6.68 -4.13 -3.10
CA ASN A 48 -5.44 -4.73 -2.59
C ASN A 48 -4.43 -5.01 -3.72
N ARG A 49 -4.92 -5.52 -4.86
CA ARG A 49 -4.06 -5.73 -6.05
C ARG A 49 -3.49 -4.41 -6.57
N ALA A 50 -4.31 -3.37 -6.65
CA ALA A 50 -3.86 -2.05 -7.05
C ALA A 50 -2.81 -1.48 -6.07
N ILE A 51 -3.02 -1.64 -4.76
CA ILE A 51 -2.06 -1.21 -3.74
C ILE A 51 -0.73 -1.93 -3.92
N MET A 52 -0.74 -3.25 -4.11
CA MET A 52 0.49 -4.02 -4.36
C MET A 52 1.24 -3.51 -5.60
N GLN A 53 0.53 -3.17 -6.68
CA GLN A 53 1.16 -2.63 -7.89
C GLN A 53 1.78 -1.25 -7.66
N VAL A 54 1.07 -0.36 -6.95
CA VAL A 54 1.58 0.98 -6.59
C VAL A 54 2.83 0.87 -5.73
N LEU A 55 2.79 0.03 -4.69
CA LEU A 55 3.93 -0.18 -3.79
C LEU A 55 5.11 -0.82 -4.51
N ALA A 56 4.88 -1.86 -5.32
CA ALA A 56 5.93 -2.50 -6.10
C ALA A 56 6.64 -1.51 -7.04
N LYS A 57 5.87 -0.65 -7.72
CA LYS A 57 6.44 0.37 -8.62
C LYS A 57 7.26 1.43 -7.87
N GLN A 58 6.75 1.93 -6.74
CA GLN A 58 7.39 3.02 -5.99
C GLN A 58 8.61 2.55 -5.19
N LEU A 59 8.53 1.37 -4.58
CA LEU A 59 9.60 0.78 -3.79
C LEU A 59 10.57 -0.07 -4.63
N LYS A 60 10.34 -0.16 -5.95
CA LYS A 60 11.11 -1.00 -6.90
C LYS A 60 11.18 -2.47 -6.47
N LEU A 61 10.12 -2.97 -5.83
CA LEU A 61 10.00 -4.36 -5.39
C LEU A 61 9.52 -5.23 -6.56
N ARG A 62 9.96 -6.48 -6.59
CA ARG A 62 9.38 -7.47 -7.51
C ARG A 62 7.92 -7.72 -7.12
N LYS A 63 7.05 -7.86 -8.12
CA LYS A 63 5.67 -8.28 -7.88
C LYS A 63 5.68 -9.69 -7.31
N SER A 64 4.89 -9.91 -6.25
CA SER A 64 4.59 -11.24 -5.74
C SER A 64 3.53 -11.94 -6.59
#